data_AF-A0A960YZ19-F1
#
_entry.id   AF-A0A960YZ19-F1
#
_cell.length_a   1.000
_cell.length_b   1.000
_cell.length_c   1.000
_cell.angle_alpha   90.00
_cell.angle_beta   90.00
_cell.angle_gamma   90.00
#
_symmetry.space_group_name_H-M   'P 1'
#
loop_
_entity.id
_entity.type
_entity.pdbx_description
1 polymer ?
#
loop_
_entity_poly.entity_id
_entity_poly.type
_entity_poly.pdbx_seq_one_letter_code
_entity_poly.pdbx_strand_id
1 'polypeptide(L)'
;MSKKAIGVHGSSALSYTDHITPLCQILDIPLLVTDPWIFELTELYYPKMHLIYESPSNYDLSPHLKDYDAFVTVSHFKKFQGGYLMGDYLVRSEAKSIYSLHGNSDKKRDLFWVEQCLEEDIVLLYGEFFRDFIKEKGVYHRLSHPILCGNYRLEFYKNHKEFFQKKISPHLFKDSNRMSILYAPTWSSPNKKSEWRVDYSSYLSIHSQILNTIPSNFQIYVKTHPFMEQLYPKEMTEIRQCYEKNPQVKFIEDCPLIYPLLEHIDVYLGDYSSIGYDFLYFDRPLLFLNDGHRDLDLCGTKVTPDKIYHALEKEDTKSEIRKKTYSYSFTHIPLSQLKREVEAFL
;
A
#
# COMPACT_ATOMS: atom_id res chain seq x y z
N MET A 1 3.28 35.10 1.72
CA MET A 1 4.39 34.16 1.45
C MET A 1 3.76 32.85 1.01
N SER A 2 4.23 32.18 -0.04
CA SER A 2 3.68 30.86 -0.38
C SER A 2 4.00 29.89 0.75
N LYS A 3 3.01 29.16 1.25
CA LYS A 3 3.27 28.17 2.29
C LYS A 3 4.15 27.06 1.72
N LYS A 4 5.12 26.60 2.50
CA LYS A 4 6.05 25.53 2.09
C LYS A 4 5.59 24.22 2.70
N ALA A 5 5.43 23.19 1.89
CA ALA A 5 5.11 21.84 2.36
C ALA A 5 6.26 20.87 2.06
N ILE A 6 6.34 19.79 2.84
CA ILE A 6 7.31 18.71 2.67
C ILE A 6 6.66 17.36 3.00
N GLY A 7 7.00 16.32 2.25
CA GLY A 7 6.67 14.95 2.61
C GLY A 7 7.67 14.39 3.62
N VAL A 8 7.19 13.57 4.55
CA VAL A 8 8.03 12.93 5.56
C VAL A 8 7.82 11.42 5.54
N HIS A 9 8.85 10.68 5.15
CA HIS A 9 8.92 9.23 5.26
C HIS A 9 9.87 8.84 6.41
N GLY A 10 9.30 8.81 7.62
CA GLY A 10 10.03 8.59 8.87
C GLY A 10 10.12 7.13 9.31
N SER A 11 9.89 6.16 8.41
CA SER A 11 9.79 4.73 8.77
C SER A 11 10.54 3.84 7.79
N SER A 12 10.87 2.62 8.21
CA SER A 12 11.40 1.57 7.33
C SER A 12 10.30 0.84 6.53
N ALA A 13 9.04 1.31 6.59
CA ALA A 13 7.93 0.68 5.89
C ALA A 13 7.97 1.01 4.39
N LEU A 14 8.57 0.11 3.59
CA LEU A 14 8.72 0.28 2.15
C LEU A 14 7.39 0.51 1.41
N SER A 15 6.28 -0.05 1.91
CA SER A 15 4.97 0.17 1.31
C SER A 15 4.54 1.64 1.34
N TYR A 16 5.00 2.45 2.30
CA TYR A 16 4.65 3.87 2.39
C TYR A 16 5.27 4.68 1.25
N THR A 17 6.38 4.21 0.68
CA THR A 17 7.07 4.88 -0.44
C THR A 17 6.17 5.02 -1.65
N ASP A 18 5.33 4.03 -1.95
CA ASP A 18 4.38 4.03 -3.09
C ASP A 18 3.19 4.97 -2.88
N HIS A 19 2.97 5.44 -1.65
CA HIS A 19 1.96 6.44 -1.35
C HIS A 19 2.55 7.84 -1.29
N ILE A 20 3.62 8.04 -0.51
CA ILE A 20 4.14 9.37 -0.25
C ILE A 20 4.91 9.95 -1.43
N THR A 21 5.66 9.12 -2.17
CA THR A 21 6.54 9.60 -3.25
C THR A 21 5.74 10.17 -4.42
N PRO A 22 4.73 9.47 -4.98
CA PRO A 22 3.88 10.05 -6.01
C PRO A 22 3.19 11.33 -5.53
N LEU A 23 2.68 11.34 -4.30
CA LEU A 23 1.99 12.50 -3.75
C LEU A 23 2.90 13.72 -3.66
N CYS A 24 4.15 13.56 -3.20
CA CYS A 24 5.12 14.66 -3.15
C CYS A 24 5.45 15.19 -4.55
N GLN A 25 5.60 14.31 -5.55
CA GLN A 25 5.84 14.74 -6.93
C GLN A 25 4.63 15.44 -7.55
N ILE A 26 3.42 14.98 -7.25
CA ILE A 26 2.18 15.65 -7.67
C ILE A 26 2.10 17.06 -7.08
N LEU A 27 2.40 17.20 -5.78
CA LEU A 27 2.37 18.48 -5.07
C LEU A 27 3.58 19.37 -5.36
N ASP A 28 4.59 18.86 -6.05
CA ASP A 28 5.87 19.54 -6.32
C ASP A 28 6.58 19.99 -5.03
N ILE A 29 6.66 19.06 -4.06
CA ILE A 29 7.29 19.27 -2.76
C ILE A 29 8.44 18.28 -2.53
N PRO A 30 9.45 18.63 -1.72
CA PRO A 30 10.50 17.69 -1.33
C PRO A 30 9.95 16.54 -0.50
N LEU A 31 10.71 15.44 -0.46
CA LEU A 31 10.47 14.32 0.44
C LEU A 31 11.69 14.10 1.33
N LEU A 32 11.50 14.26 2.64
CA LEU A 32 12.47 13.89 3.67
C LEU A 32 12.33 12.40 3.98
N VAL A 33 13.45 11.68 3.94
CA VAL A 33 13.54 10.25 4.24
C VAL A 33 14.57 10.05 5.34
N THR A 34 14.22 9.29 6.37
CA THR A 34 15.14 9.01 7.50
C THR A 34 15.85 7.67 7.40
N ASP A 35 15.35 6.76 6.55
CA ASP A 35 15.93 5.44 6.37
C ASP A 35 16.78 5.40 5.08
N PRO A 36 18.08 5.05 5.15
CA PRO A 36 18.96 5.08 3.99
C PRO A 36 18.54 4.08 2.90
N TRP A 37 18.01 2.92 3.29
CA TRP A 37 17.52 1.93 2.34
C TRP A 37 16.27 2.42 1.63
N ILE A 38 15.35 3.07 2.34
CA ILE A 38 14.20 3.73 1.70
C ILE A 38 14.64 4.84 0.74
N PHE A 39 15.66 5.63 1.12
CA PHE A 39 16.19 6.69 0.26
C PHE A 39 16.72 6.12 -1.06
N GLU A 40 17.58 5.09 -0.99
CA GLU A 40 18.14 4.40 -2.15
C GLU A 40 17.06 3.78 -3.04
N LEU A 41 16.07 3.11 -2.45
CA LEU A 41 14.97 2.51 -3.19
C LEU A 41 14.08 3.57 -3.85
N THR A 42 13.90 4.73 -3.21
CA THR A 42 13.13 5.84 -3.78
C THR A 42 13.85 6.42 -5.01
N GLU A 43 15.16 6.66 -4.93
CA GLU A 43 15.98 7.06 -6.07
C GLU A 43 15.97 6.03 -7.19
N LEU A 44 16.01 4.74 -6.83
CA LEU A 44 16.04 3.66 -7.79
C LEU A 44 14.73 3.55 -8.56
N TYR A 45 13.59 3.62 -7.87
CA TYR A 45 12.29 3.22 -8.42
C TYR A 45 11.39 4.36 -8.87
N TYR A 46 11.67 5.63 -8.56
CA TYR A 46 10.81 6.75 -8.92
C TYR A 46 11.51 7.77 -9.83
N PRO A 47 10.74 8.52 -10.64
CA PRO A 47 11.30 9.63 -11.42
C PRO A 47 12.01 10.62 -10.50
N LYS A 48 13.05 11.29 -11.02
CA LYS A 48 13.87 12.23 -10.24
C LYS A 48 12.99 13.24 -9.50
N MET A 49 13.24 13.39 -8.19
CA MET A 49 12.60 14.38 -7.34
C MET A 49 13.60 14.96 -6.32
N HIS A 50 13.20 15.99 -5.60
CA HIS A 50 14.00 16.55 -4.52
C HIS A 50 13.85 15.67 -3.27
N LEU A 51 14.82 14.76 -3.06
CA LEU A 51 14.92 13.96 -1.86
C LEU A 51 15.89 14.60 -0.87
N ILE A 52 15.53 14.56 0.42
CA ILE A 52 16.35 14.99 1.53
C ILE A 52 16.58 13.76 2.41
N TYR A 53 17.82 13.33 2.53
CA TYR A 53 18.19 12.31 3.50
C TYR A 53 18.62 12.97 4.81
N GLU A 54 18.06 12.52 5.93
CA GLU A 54 18.56 12.88 7.26
C GLU A 54 18.70 11.63 8.12
N SER A 55 19.91 11.38 8.61
CA SER A 55 20.19 10.16 9.38
C SER A 55 19.46 10.17 10.72
N PRO A 56 18.92 9.03 11.20
CA PRO A 56 18.33 8.93 12.52
C PRO A 56 19.33 9.27 13.65
N SER A 57 20.63 9.19 13.37
CA SER A 57 21.69 9.48 14.34
C SER A 57 21.66 10.90 14.89
N ASN A 58 21.07 11.86 14.16
CA ASN A 58 21.01 13.24 14.59
C ASN A 58 19.77 13.58 15.43
N TYR A 59 18.75 12.71 15.52
CA TYR A 59 17.55 12.85 16.36
C TYR A 59 16.94 14.27 16.45
N ASP A 60 17.25 15.19 15.55
CA ASP A 60 16.69 16.53 15.51
C ASP A 60 16.46 16.90 14.05
N LEU A 61 15.22 16.73 13.61
CA LEU A 61 14.80 17.08 12.26
C LEU A 61 14.44 18.57 12.17
N SER A 62 14.37 19.30 13.28
CA SER A 62 13.96 20.71 13.32
C SER A 62 14.73 21.62 12.34
N PRO A 63 16.05 21.46 12.11
CA PRO A 63 16.77 22.28 11.14
C PRO A 63 16.24 22.15 9.71
N HIS A 64 15.70 20.98 9.35
CA HIS A 64 15.13 20.68 8.04
C HIS A 64 13.65 21.00 7.95
N LEU A 65 12.94 21.08 9.09
CA LEU A 65 11.48 21.22 9.11
C LEU A 65 11.02 22.64 9.41
N LYS A 66 11.86 23.47 10.07
CA LYS A 66 11.54 24.84 10.51
C LYS A 66 11.05 25.79 9.43
N ASP A 67 11.39 25.51 8.18
CA ASP A 67 11.04 26.36 7.04
C ASP A 67 9.78 25.88 6.33
N TYR A 68 9.09 24.86 6.85
CA TYR A 68 7.88 24.27 6.27
C TYR A 68 6.66 24.51 7.17
N ASP A 69 5.56 24.90 6.54
CA ASP A 69 4.27 25.20 7.18
C ASP A 69 3.32 24.00 7.14
N ALA A 70 3.67 22.92 6.42
CA ALA A 70 2.87 21.72 6.34
C ALA A 70 3.67 20.44 6.05
N PHE A 71 3.16 19.32 6.56
CA PHE A 71 3.79 18.01 6.46
C PHE A 71 2.85 16.97 5.87
N VAL A 72 3.28 16.31 4.79
CA VAL A 72 2.56 15.20 4.15
C VAL A 72 3.07 13.87 4.69
N THR A 73 2.16 13.00 5.11
CA THR A 73 2.48 11.77 5.83
C THR A 73 1.56 10.61 5.46
N VAL A 74 2.01 9.37 5.72
CA VAL A 74 1.24 8.13 5.41
C VAL A 74 0.84 7.33 6.67
N SER A 75 1.42 7.69 7.82
CA SER A 75 1.06 7.20 9.14
C SER A 75 0.52 8.35 9.99
N HIS A 76 -0.30 8.06 11.01
CA HIS A 76 -0.75 9.09 11.95
C HIS A 76 0.43 9.61 12.78
N PHE A 77 0.66 10.93 12.80
CA PHE A 77 1.85 11.50 13.44
C PHE A 77 1.56 12.15 14.80
N LYS A 78 0.41 12.79 15.00
CA LYS A 78 0.15 13.57 16.22
C LYS A 78 0.03 12.72 17.50
N LYS A 79 -0.21 11.41 17.39
CA LYS A 79 -0.38 10.50 18.54
C LYS A 79 0.76 9.53 18.80
N PHE A 80 1.76 9.42 17.92
CA PHE A 80 2.82 8.42 18.10
C PHE A 80 3.84 8.88 19.16
N GLN A 81 3.50 8.70 20.44
CA GLN A 81 4.34 9.03 21.61
C GLN A 81 5.68 8.26 21.68
N GLY A 82 6.01 7.41 20.70
CA GLY A 82 7.31 6.73 20.57
C GLY A 82 8.24 7.33 19.52
N GLY A 83 7.74 8.21 18.64
CA GLY A 83 8.52 8.94 17.65
C GLY A 83 8.77 10.37 18.13
N TYR A 84 9.51 10.51 19.23
CA TYR A 84 9.67 11.70 20.09
C TYR A 84 10.08 13.02 19.42
N LEU A 85 10.17 13.12 18.09
CA LEU A 85 10.81 14.24 17.40
C LEU A 85 9.93 14.86 16.32
N MET A 86 9.39 14.07 15.40
CA MET A 86 8.50 14.62 14.37
C MET A 86 7.11 14.92 14.94
N GLY A 87 6.56 14.01 15.75
CA GLY A 87 5.29 14.24 16.45
C GLY A 87 5.40 15.41 17.42
N ASP A 88 6.48 15.46 18.19
CA ASP A 88 6.80 16.59 19.08
C ASP A 88 6.99 17.90 18.32
N TYR A 89 7.69 17.90 17.18
CA TYR A 89 7.86 19.08 16.35
C TYR A 89 6.51 19.58 15.83
N LEU A 90 5.70 18.70 15.24
CA LEU A 90 4.36 19.01 14.78
C LEU A 90 3.48 19.58 15.88
N VAL A 91 3.47 18.95 17.06
CA VAL A 91 2.68 19.39 18.22
C VAL A 91 3.17 20.74 18.76
N ARG A 92 4.47 21.05 18.66
CA ARG A 92 5.04 22.32 19.11
C ARG A 92 5.00 23.42 18.05
N SER A 93 4.87 23.07 16.78
CA SER A 93 4.80 24.00 15.64
C SER A 93 3.34 24.36 15.31
N GLU A 94 3.14 25.46 14.56
CA GLU A 94 1.84 25.78 13.94
C GLU A 94 1.66 25.11 12.56
N ALA A 95 2.53 24.15 12.21
CA ALA A 95 2.49 23.51 10.91
C ALA A 95 1.30 22.56 10.78
N LYS A 96 0.72 22.53 9.58
CA LYS A 96 -0.42 21.69 9.25
C LYS A 96 -0.01 20.26 8.94
N SER A 97 -0.84 19.29 9.29
CA SER A 97 -0.64 17.91 8.87
C SER A 97 -1.58 17.49 7.73
N ILE A 98 -1.02 16.81 6.74
CA ILE A 98 -1.72 16.24 5.59
C ILE A 98 -1.52 14.73 5.62
N TYR A 99 -2.58 14.00 5.97
CA TYR A 99 -2.53 12.56 6.09
C TYR A 99 -3.05 11.87 4.82
N SER A 100 -2.24 10.97 4.26
CA SER A 100 -2.61 10.06 3.19
C SER A 100 -2.72 8.63 3.70
N LEU A 101 -3.73 7.91 3.25
CA LEU A 101 -3.90 6.48 3.55
C LEU A 101 -2.87 5.63 2.80
N HIS A 102 -2.45 4.52 3.41
CA HIS A 102 -1.63 3.47 2.78
C HIS A 102 -2.47 2.35 2.13
N GLY A 103 -3.57 2.75 1.49
CA GLY A 103 -4.48 1.89 0.75
C GLY A 103 -5.88 1.79 1.36
N ASN A 104 -6.82 1.26 0.58
CA ASN A 104 -8.16 0.93 1.06
C ASN A 104 -8.11 -0.28 2.00
N SER A 105 -8.82 -0.20 3.12
CA SER A 105 -8.83 -1.26 4.13
C SER A 105 -10.24 -1.54 4.60
N ASP A 106 -10.66 -2.79 4.41
CA ASP A 106 -11.82 -3.39 5.10
C ASP A 106 -11.45 -4.01 6.46
N LYS A 107 -10.17 -3.88 6.87
CA LYS A 107 -9.69 -4.45 8.13
C LYS A 107 -10.17 -3.62 9.31
N LYS A 108 -10.41 -4.30 10.43
CA LYS A 108 -10.58 -3.67 11.73
C LYS A 108 -11.68 -2.60 11.74
N ARG A 109 -12.77 -2.80 10.99
CA ARG A 109 -13.95 -1.92 11.05
C ARG A 109 -14.51 -1.82 12.47
N ASP A 110 -14.26 -2.80 13.33
CA ASP A 110 -14.66 -2.78 14.74
C ASP A 110 -13.65 -2.09 15.68
N LEU A 111 -12.45 -1.73 15.21
CA LEU A 111 -11.45 -1.07 16.04
C LEU A 111 -11.48 0.45 15.91
N PHE A 112 -10.91 1.12 16.92
CA PHE A 112 -10.76 2.56 17.02
C PHE A 112 -9.42 2.99 16.37
N TRP A 113 -9.43 3.20 15.05
CA TRP A 113 -8.23 3.62 14.32
C TRP A 113 -8.49 4.81 13.40
N VAL A 114 -9.66 4.87 12.75
CA VAL A 114 -10.00 6.02 11.89
C VAL A 114 -10.22 7.30 12.68
N GLU A 115 -10.52 7.22 13.97
CA GLU A 115 -10.69 8.36 14.86
C GLU A 115 -9.37 9.12 15.07
N GLN A 116 -8.23 8.52 14.77
CA GLN A 116 -6.93 9.20 14.72
C GLN A 116 -6.88 10.26 13.60
N CYS A 117 -7.71 10.13 12.57
CA CYS A 117 -7.83 11.13 11.50
C CYS A 117 -8.34 12.50 12.01
N LEU A 118 -8.99 12.55 13.18
CA LEU A 118 -9.49 13.80 13.78
C LEU A 118 -8.36 14.73 14.24
N GLU A 119 -7.15 14.19 14.40
CA GLU A 119 -5.98 14.96 14.81
C GLU A 119 -5.34 15.65 13.59
N GLU A 120 -5.66 15.22 12.38
CA GLU A 120 -5.03 15.72 11.16
C GLU A 120 -5.77 16.94 10.59
N ASP A 121 -5.02 17.92 10.06
CA ASP A 121 -5.61 19.13 9.48
C ASP A 121 -6.28 18.85 8.13
N ILE A 122 -5.66 17.99 7.32
CA ILE A 122 -6.17 17.48 6.05
C ILE A 122 -6.10 15.96 6.03
N VAL A 123 -7.17 15.32 5.58
CA VAL A 123 -7.25 13.85 5.44
C VAL A 123 -7.61 13.50 4.00
N LEU A 124 -6.69 12.88 3.28
CA LEU A 124 -6.89 12.42 1.91
C LEU A 124 -7.65 11.08 1.91
N LEU A 125 -8.78 11.05 1.20
CA LEU A 125 -9.63 9.88 1.07
C LEU A 125 -9.61 9.39 -0.38
N TYR A 126 -9.34 8.10 -0.59
CA TYR A 126 -9.28 7.52 -1.95
C TYR A 126 -10.62 7.60 -2.69
N GLY A 127 -11.74 7.43 -2.00
CA GLY A 127 -13.06 7.42 -2.63
C GLY A 127 -14.21 7.33 -1.64
N GLU A 128 -15.41 7.13 -2.16
CA GLU A 128 -16.64 7.03 -1.36
C GLU A 128 -16.60 5.88 -0.37
N PHE A 129 -15.99 4.75 -0.72
CA PHE A 129 -15.81 3.60 0.17
C PHE A 129 -15.23 3.99 1.54
N PHE A 130 -14.09 4.68 1.56
CA PHE A 130 -13.46 5.04 2.81
C PHE A 130 -14.16 6.22 3.49
N ARG A 131 -14.74 7.13 2.70
CA ARG A 131 -15.59 8.20 3.23
C ARG A 131 -16.77 7.64 4.01
N ASP A 132 -17.48 6.67 3.44
CA ASP A 132 -18.64 6.06 4.05
C ASP A 132 -18.25 5.26 5.30
N PHE A 133 -17.11 4.55 5.28
CA PHE A 133 -16.57 3.92 6.47
C PHE A 133 -16.29 4.94 7.61
N ILE A 134 -15.69 6.10 7.30
CA ILE A 134 -15.48 7.16 8.29
C ILE A 134 -16.80 7.79 8.78
N LYS A 135 -17.82 7.89 7.92
CA LYS A 135 -19.18 8.34 8.31
C LYS A 135 -19.86 7.35 9.24
N GLU A 136 -19.80 6.06 8.93
CA GLU A 136 -20.32 4.96 9.78
C GLU A 136 -19.74 5.03 11.19
N LYS A 137 -18.47 5.44 11.30
CA LYS A 137 -17.75 5.64 12.57
C LYS A 137 -18.05 6.97 13.27
N GLY A 138 -18.88 7.83 12.69
CA GLY A 138 -19.20 9.16 13.24
C GLY A 138 -18.02 10.14 13.25
N VAL A 139 -16.99 9.88 12.44
CA VAL A 139 -15.75 10.68 12.39
C VAL A 139 -15.84 11.78 11.34
N TYR A 140 -16.54 11.53 10.22
CA TYR A 140 -16.45 12.36 9.02
C TYR A 140 -16.80 13.83 9.25
N HIS A 141 -17.91 14.09 9.95
CA HIS A 141 -18.40 15.46 10.23
C HIS A 141 -17.53 16.23 11.23
N ARG A 142 -16.53 15.57 11.83
CA ARG A 142 -15.59 16.14 12.78
C ARG A 142 -14.19 16.31 12.19
N LEU A 143 -13.96 15.84 10.96
CA LEU A 143 -12.70 16.09 10.26
C LEU A 143 -12.59 17.58 9.90
N SER A 144 -11.39 18.14 10.09
CA SER A 144 -11.10 19.52 9.74
C SER A 144 -11.24 19.77 8.24
N HIS A 145 -10.57 18.93 7.43
CA HIS A 145 -10.58 19.09 5.98
C HIS A 145 -10.40 17.78 5.20
N PRO A 146 -11.48 17.00 4.96
CA PRO A 146 -11.39 15.80 4.13
C PRO A 146 -11.35 16.14 2.63
N ILE A 147 -10.35 15.61 1.91
CA ILE A 147 -10.18 15.80 0.46
C ILE A 147 -10.30 14.44 -0.25
N LEU A 148 -11.07 14.35 -1.33
CA LEU A 148 -11.01 13.17 -2.20
C LEU A 148 -9.77 13.25 -3.08
N CYS A 149 -8.89 12.26 -2.98
CA CYS A 149 -7.66 12.21 -3.77
C CYS A 149 -7.74 11.25 -4.96
N GLY A 150 -8.71 10.34 -4.98
CA GLY A 150 -8.77 9.30 -6.00
C GLY A 150 -7.55 8.39 -5.96
N ASN A 151 -7.45 7.52 -6.96
CA ASN A 151 -6.28 6.65 -7.11
C ASN A 151 -5.07 7.40 -7.71
N TYR A 152 -4.55 8.38 -6.99
CA TYR A 152 -3.45 9.22 -7.48
C TYR A 152 -2.21 8.41 -7.84
N ARG A 153 -1.98 7.26 -7.19
CA ARG A 153 -0.87 6.34 -7.49
C ARG A 153 -0.99 5.73 -8.89
N LEU A 154 -2.19 5.28 -9.26
CA LEU A 154 -2.44 4.76 -10.60
C LEU A 154 -2.26 5.84 -11.65
N GLU A 155 -2.83 7.03 -11.43
CA GLU A 155 -2.72 8.13 -12.40
C GLU A 155 -1.28 8.62 -12.53
N PHE A 156 -0.52 8.67 -11.42
CA PHE A 156 0.90 8.94 -11.45
C PHE A 156 1.66 7.88 -12.25
N TYR A 157 1.39 6.59 -12.01
CA TYR A 157 1.96 5.50 -12.78
C TYR A 157 1.69 5.64 -14.28
N LYS A 158 0.45 5.96 -14.69
CA LYS A 158 0.08 6.17 -16.09
C LYS A 158 0.89 7.30 -16.72
N ASN A 159 1.06 8.42 -16.01
CA ASN A 159 1.83 9.57 -16.48
C ASN A 159 3.34 9.29 -16.62
N HIS A 160 3.84 8.28 -15.90
CA HIS A 160 5.26 7.90 -15.88
C HIS A 160 5.49 6.46 -16.38
N LYS A 161 4.57 5.93 -17.19
CA LYS A 161 4.52 4.50 -17.56
C LYS A 161 5.83 4.01 -18.17
N GLU A 162 6.39 4.75 -19.13
CA GLU A 162 7.65 4.37 -19.79
C GLU A 162 8.83 4.28 -18.82
N PHE A 163 8.88 5.16 -17.82
CA PHE A 163 9.90 5.13 -16.79
C PHE A 163 9.79 3.85 -15.96
N PHE A 164 8.59 3.55 -15.46
CA PHE A 164 8.36 2.39 -14.61
C PHE A 164 8.53 1.05 -15.34
N GLN A 165 8.13 0.97 -16.62
CA GLN A 165 8.32 -0.23 -17.43
C GLN A 165 9.80 -0.59 -17.59
N LYS A 166 10.67 0.42 -17.75
CA LYS A 166 12.14 0.23 -17.80
C LYS A 166 12.73 -0.27 -16.48
N LYS A 167 12.08 -0.01 -15.34
CA LYS A 167 12.57 -0.38 -14.01
C LYS A 167 12.19 -1.81 -13.61
N ILE A 168 10.95 -2.23 -13.87
CA ILE A 168 10.43 -3.51 -13.37
C ILE A 168 10.63 -4.67 -14.37
N SER A 169 10.34 -4.44 -15.65
CA SER A 169 10.19 -5.53 -16.64
C SER A 169 11.44 -6.43 -16.76
N PRO A 170 12.67 -5.91 -16.88
CA PRO A 170 13.85 -6.75 -17.14
C PRO A 170 14.26 -7.68 -15.98
N HIS A 171 13.95 -7.28 -14.73
CA HIS A 171 14.48 -7.92 -13.54
C HIS A 171 13.49 -8.89 -12.88
N LEU A 172 12.19 -8.58 -12.93
CA LEU A 172 11.15 -9.38 -12.26
C LEU A 172 10.39 -10.29 -13.25
N PHE A 173 10.11 -9.79 -14.46
CA PHE A 173 9.26 -10.46 -15.44
C PHE A 173 10.06 -10.82 -16.68
N LYS A 174 10.78 -11.94 -16.62
CA LYS A 174 11.33 -12.56 -17.84
C LYS A 174 10.17 -13.09 -18.67
N ASP A 175 10.19 -12.81 -19.98
CA ASP A 175 9.22 -13.32 -20.95
C ASP A 175 8.97 -14.81 -20.71
N SER A 176 7.79 -15.08 -20.16
CA SER A 176 7.33 -16.42 -19.87
C SER A 176 5.94 -16.54 -20.46
N ASN A 177 5.69 -17.57 -21.25
CA ASN A 177 4.35 -17.92 -21.72
C ASN A 177 3.48 -18.52 -20.59
N ARG A 178 3.86 -18.32 -19.32
CA ARG A 178 3.16 -18.81 -18.14
C ARG A 178 2.20 -17.76 -17.64
N MET A 179 1.03 -18.19 -17.20
CA MET A 179 0.10 -17.34 -16.48
C MET A 179 0.70 -16.94 -15.13
N SER A 180 0.72 -15.65 -14.85
CA SER A 180 1.33 -15.05 -13.68
C SER A 180 0.31 -14.86 -12.56
N ILE A 181 0.62 -15.39 -11.38
CA ILE A 181 -0.22 -15.26 -10.18
C ILE A 181 0.55 -14.44 -9.15
N LEU A 182 0.01 -13.30 -8.70
CA LEU A 182 0.51 -12.62 -7.51
C LEU A 182 -0.12 -13.25 -6.28
N TYR A 183 0.66 -13.96 -5.49
CA TYR A 183 0.28 -14.36 -4.14
C TYR A 183 0.67 -13.26 -3.15
N ALA A 184 -0.31 -12.51 -2.66
CA ALA A 184 -0.14 -11.40 -1.73
C ALA A 184 -0.80 -11.70 -0.37
N PRO A 185 -0.27 -12.66 0.41
CA PRO A 185 -0.80 -12.96 1.73
C PRO A 185 -0.56 -11.79 2.70
N THR A 186 -1.50 -11.55 3.60
CA THR A 186 -1.28 -10.61 4.70
C THR A 186 -0.46 -11.26 5.83
N TRP A 187 -0.62 -10.80 7.07
CA TRP A 187 0.15 -11.24 8.23
C TRP A 187 -0.77 -11.55 9.40
N SER A 188 -0.38 -12.48 10.25
CA SER A 188 -1.08 -12.79 11.50
C SER A 188 -0.25 -12.38 12.70
N SER A 189 -0.91 -11.96 13.79
CA SER A 189 -0.21 -11.64 15.03
C SER A 189 0.24 -12.92 15.76
N PRO A 190 1.50 -13.01 16.25
CA PRO A 190 1.98 -14.16 17.01
C PRO A 190 1.28 -14.32 18.37
N ASN A 191 0.68 -13.26 18.92
CA ASN A 191 0.06 -13.27 20.24
C ASN A 191 -1.47 -13.38 20.20
N LYS A 192 -1.98 -14.62 20.33
CA LYS A 192 -3.42 -14.94 20.48
C LYS A 192 -4.10 -14.29 21.70
N LYS A 193 -3.33 -13.71 22.64
CA LYS A 193 -3.82 -13.09 23.89
C LYS A 193 -3.90 -11.55 23.86
N SER A 194 -3.43 -10.88 22.81
CA SER A 194 -3.51 -9.41 22.72
C SER A 194 -4.85 -8.94 22.16
N GLU A 195 -5.29 -7.73 22.52
CA GLU A 195 -6.49 -7.06 22.02
C GLU A 195 -6.47 -6.84 20.49
N TRP A 196 -5.30 -7.03 19.86
CA TRP A 196 -5.08 -7.08 18.41
C TRP A 196 -5.36 -8.46 17.80
N ARG A 197 -6.44 -9.12 18.24
CA ARG A 197 -6.84 -10.47 17.80
C ARG A 197 -7.21 -10.48 16.33
N VAL A 198 -6.28 -10.77 15.45
CA VAL A 198 -6.66 -11.10 14.09
C VAL A 198 -5.62 -12.02 13.44
N ASP A 199 -6.01 -13.29 13.33
CA ASP A 199 -5.37 -14.27 12.47
C ASP A 199 -5.94 -14.05 11.08
N TYR A 200 -5.05 -13.70 10.20
CA TYR A 200 -5.34 -12.84 9.08
C TYR A 200 -4.77 -13.50 7.82
N SER A 201 -3.60 -14.10 7.96
CA SER A 201 -2.95 -14.89 6.94
C SER A 201 -2.68 -16.30 7.42
N SER A 202 -3.14 -17.26 6.62
CA SER A 202 -2.80 -18.68 6.77
C SER A 202 -1.44 -19.02 6.14
N TYR A 203 -0.70 -18.04 5.62
CA TYR A 203 0.51 -18.27 4.80
C TYR A 203 1.51 -19.25 5.41
N LEU A 204 1.88 -19.09 6.69
CA LEU A 204 2.86 -19.97 7.35
C LEU A 204 2.41 -21.43 7.36
N SER A 205 1.10 -21.71 7.44
CA SER A 205 0.58 -23.09 7.49
C SER A 205 0.24 -23.69 6.13
N ILE A 206 -0.07 -22.86 5.11
CA ILE A 206 -0.54 -23.37 3.80
C ILE A 206 0.38 -23.09 2.62
N HIS A 207 1.45 -22.31 2.78
CA HIS A 207 2.34 -21.95 1.66
C HIS A 207 2.83 -23.18 0.88
N SER A 208 3.17 -24.28 1.57
CA SER A 208 3.65 -25.50 0.94
C SER A 208 2.60 -26.19 0.08
N GLN A 209 1.32 -26.09 0.44
CA GLN A 209 0.21 -26.66 -0.36
C GLN A 209 0.05 -25.92 -1.69
N ILE A 210 0.37 -24.62 -1.71
CA ILE A 210 0.26 -23.76 -2.89
C ILE A 210 1.53 -23.85 -3.74
N LEU A 211 2.69 -23.69 -3.11
CA LEU A 211 3.97 -23.52 -3.81
C LEU A 211 4.58 -24.85 -4.29
N ASN A 212 4.16 -26.01 -3.74
CA ASN A 212 4.61 -27.33 -4.21
C ASN A 212 3.74 -27.90 -5.35
N THR A 213 2.61 -27.28 -5.68
CA THR A 213 1.60 -27.86 -6.59
C THR A 213 1.39 -27.03 -7.86
N ILE A 214 2.34 -26.17 -8.21
CA ILE A 214 2.22 -25.21 -9.32
C ILE A 214 2.30 -25.93 -10.68
N PRO A 215 1.23 -25.96 -11.51
CA PRO A 215 1.28 -26.56 -12.84
C PRO A 215 2.23 -25.78 -13.76
N SER A 216 2.82 -26.46 -14.73
CA SER A 216 3.95 -25.94 -15.55
C SER A 216 3.65 -24.67 -16.36
N ASN A 217 2.37 -24.42 -16.64
CA ASN A 217 1.87 -23.23 -17.32
C ASN A 217 1.63 -22.03 -16.39
N PHE A 218 1.96 -22.13 -15.10
CA PHE A 218 1.83 -21.05 -14.13
C PHE A 218 3.17 -20.65 -13.52
N GLN A 219 3.28 -19.37 -13.13
CA GLN A 219 4.34 -18.82 -12.30
C GLN A 219 3.69 -18.02 -11.16
N ILE A 220 4.15 -18.26 -9.93
CA ILE A 220 3.70 -17.55 -8.73
C ILE A 220 4.76 -16.52 -8.33
N TYR A 221 4.29 -15.31 -8.13
CA TYR A 221 5.02 -14.19 -7.55
C TYR A 221 4.53 -13.99 -6.12
N VAL A 222 5.39 -14.18 -5.12
CA VAL A 222 5.03 -14.04 -3.71
C VAL A 222 5.46 -12.67 -3.21
N LYS A 223 4.50 -11.84 -2.79
CA LYS A 223 4.74 -10.54 -2.17
C LYS A 223 4.10 -10.52 -0.79
N THR A 224 4.88 -10.87 0.24
CA THR A 224 4.40 -10.87 1.62
C THR A 224 4.21 -9.46 2.17
N HIS A 225 3.35 -9.34 3.18
CA HIS A 225 3.24 -8.09 3.94
C HIS A 225 4.55 -7.79 4.71
N PRO A 226 5.00 -6.53 4.84
CA PRO A 226 6.26 -6.20 5.51
C PRO A 226 6.39 -6.74 6.94
N PHE A 227 5.29 -6.79 7.69
CA PHE A 227 5.28 -7.37 9.04
C PHE A 227 5.57 -8.87 9.10
N MET A 228 5.45 -9.61 8.00
CA MET A 228 5.85 -11.03 7.97
C MET A 228 7.34 -11.17 8.25
N GLU A 229 8.18 -10.33 7.63
CA GLU A 229 9.63 -10.33 7.87
C GLU A 229 9.99 -9.87 9.26
N GLN A 230 9.26 -8.87 9.78
CA GLN A 230 9.52 -8.31 11.10
C GLN A 230 9.13 -9.28 12.23
N LEU A 231 8.02 -10.02 12.06
CA LEU A 231 7.47 -10.91 13.09
C LEU A 231 7.99 -12.34 12.97
N TYR A 232 8.32 -12.79 11.77
CA TYR A 232 8.71 -14.19 11.46
C TYR A 232 9.95 -14.27 10.55
N PRO A 233 11.07 -13.56 10.89
CA PRO A 233 12.23 -13.48 10.01
C PRO A 233 12.85 -14.83 9.68
N LYS A 234 12.84 -15.76 10.65
CA LYS A 234 13.41 -17.10 10.50
C LYS A 234 12.57 -17.93 9.52
N GLU A 235 11.27 -18.01 9.74
CA GLU A 235 10.34 -18.77 8.91
C GLU A 235 10.32 -18.21 7.48
N MET A 236 10.34 -16.89 7.32
CA MET A 236 10.41 -16.25 6.01
C MET A 236 11.72 -16.58 5.27
N THR A 237 12.85 -16.60 5.98
CA THR A 237 14.15 -17.02 5.43
C THR A 237 14.11 -18.49 5.00
N GLU A 238 13.60 -19.38 5.84
CA GLU A 238 13.49 -20.81 5.55
C GLU A 238 12.60 -21.08 4.32
N ILE A 239 11.42 -20.45 4.27
CA ILE A 239 10.51 -20.57 3.13
C ILE A 239 11.21 -20.13 1.84
N ARG A 240 11.89 -19.00 1.82
CA ARG A 240 12.63 -18.54 0.64
C ARG A 240 13.68 -19.55 0.19
N GLN A 241 14.49 -20.04 1.12
CA GLN A 241 15.53 -21.02 0.82
C GLN A 241 14.95 -22.32 0.25
N CYS A 242 13.78 -22.77 0.72
CA CYS A 242 13.10 -23.93 0.17
C CYS A 242 12.72 -23.76 -1.32
N TYR A 243 12.36 -22.55 -1.76
CA TYR A 243 11.88 -22.29 -3.12
C TYR A 243 12.86 -21.51 -4.00
N GLU A 244 14.05 -21.18 -3.52
CA GLU A 244 15.06 -20.39 -4.24
C GLU A 244 15.39 -20.97 -5.63
N LYS A 245 15.42 -22.30 -5.74
CA LYS A 245 15.72 -23.01 -6.99
C LYS A 245 14.48 -23.35 -7.82
N ASN A 246 13.28 -23.03 -7.36
CA ASN A 246 12.04 -23.31 -8.09
C ASN A 246 11.78 -22.20 -9.13
N PRO A 247 11.89 -22.48 -10.45
CA PRO A 247 11.72 -21.45 -11.47
C PRO A 247 10.27 -20.94 -11.61
N GLN A 248 9.30 -21.60 -10.97
CA GLN A 248 7.90 -21.18 -10.95
C GLN A 248 7.56 -20.31 -9.74
N VAL A 249 8.46 -20.14 -8.77
CA VAL A 249 8.26 -19.29 -7.59
C VAL A 249 9.25 -18.14 -7.64
N LYS A 250 8.76 -16.91 -7.50
CA LYS A 250 9.59 -15.71 -7.37
C LYS A 250 9.12 -14.90 -6.17
N PHE A 251 10.00 -14.63 -5.23
CA PHE A 251 9.71 -13.68 -4.17
C PHE A 251 9.95 -12.26 -4.69
N ILE A 252 9.00 -11.36 -4.43
CA ILE A 252 9.11 -9.95 -4.75
C ILE A 252 9.58 -9.23 -3.50
N GLU A 253 10.86 -8.92 -3.49
CA GLU A 253 11.56 -8.24 -2.40
C GLU A 253 11.89 -6.82 -2.83
N ASP A 254 11.97 -5.92 -1.85
CA ASP A 254 12.56 -4.58 -2.02
C ASP A 254 11.97 -3.76 -3.17
N CYS A 255 10.71 -4.03 -3.53
CA CYS A 255 10.00 -3.36 -4.60
C CYS A 255 8.80 -2.60 -4.02
N PRO A 256 8.85 -1.25 -3.92
CA PRO A 256 7.73 -0.46 -3.42
C PRO A 256 6.58 -0.40 -4.44
N LEU A 257 6.90 -0.50 -5.73
CA LEU A 257 6.00 -0.23 -6.84
C LEU A 257 4.85 -1.25 -6.94
N ILE A 258 3.61 -0.78 -6.82
CA ILE A 258 2.44 -1.67 -6.97
C ILE A 258 1.90 -1.73 -8.40
N TYR A 259 1.62 -0.60 -9.05
CA TYR A 259 0.95 -0.61 -10.35
C TYR A 259 1.78 -1.22 -11.49
N PRO A 260 3.07 -0.89 -11.62
CA PRO A 260 3.88 -1.53 -12.66
C PRO A 260 4.10 -3.03 -12.37
N LEU A 261 4.03 -3.46 -11.11
CA LEU A 261 4.00 -4.88 -10.75
C LEU A 261 2.68 -5.52 -11.22
N LEU A 262 1.54 -4.97 -10.80
CA LEU A 262 0.21 -5.53 -11.08
C LEU A 262 -0.13 -5.56 -12.57
N GLU A 263 0.41 -4.64 -13.39
CA GLU A 263 0.22 -4.66 -14.86
C GLU A 263 0.67 -5.99 -15.48
N HIS A 264 1.69 -6.64 -14.90
CA HIS A 264 2.26 -7.90 -15.38
C HIS A 264 1.65 -9.14 -14.71
N ILE A 265 0.60 -9.00 -13.91
CA ILE A 265 -0.02 -10.09 -13.15
C ILE A 265 -1.38 -10.46 -13.75
N ASP A 266 -1.55 -11.71 -14.16
CA ASP A 266 -2.79 -12.21 -14.74
C ASP A 266 -3.85 -12.51 -13.68
N VAL A 267 -3.44 -12.96 -12.50
CA VAL A 267 -4.34 -13.39 -11.42
C VAL A 267 -3.82 -12.89 -10.08
N TYR A 268 -4.73 -12.35 -9.27
CA TYR A 268 -4.44 -12.06 -7.87
C TYR A 268 -4.90 -13.23 -6.99
N LEU A 269 -4.02 -13.70 -6.11
CA LEU A 269 -4.33 -14.65 -5.04
C LEU A 269 -4.02 -13.98 -3.71
N GLY A 270 -5.01 -13.86 -2.84
CA GLY A 270 -4.78 -13.25 -1.54
C GLY A 270 -5.92 -13.47 -0.57
N ASP A 271 -6.02 -12.56 0.39
CA ASP A 271 -7.00 -12.62 1.46
C ASP A 271 -7.85 -11.33 1.50
N TYR A 272 -7.29 -10.19 1.91
CA TYR A 272 -7.94 -8.88 2.03
C TYR A 272 -6.90 -7.77 2.18
N SER A 273 -5.77 -7.95 1.49
CA SER A 273 -4.78 -6.90 1.30
C SER A 273 -5.37 -5.71 0.54
N SER A 274 -4.92 -4.50 0.86
CA SER A 274 -5.27 -3.29 0.12
C SER A 274 -4.87 -3.37 -1.36
N ILE A 275 -3.84 -4.18 -1.67
CA ILE A 275 -3.41 -4.50 -3.04
C ILE A 275 -4.54 -5.08 -3.88
N GLY A 276 -5.47 -5.83 -3.27
CA GLY A 276 -6.61 -6.39 -3.99
C GLY A 276 -7.52 -5.30 -4.58
N TYR A 277 -7.69 -4.16 -3.89
CA TYR A 277 -8.42 -3.02 -4.43
C TYR A 277 -7.68 -2.37 -5.61
N ASP A 278 -6.36 -2.24 -5.49
CA ASP A 278 -5.52 -1.73 -6.58
C ASP A 278 -5.62 -2.62 -7.83
N PHE A 279 -5.72 -3.95 -7.63
CA PHE A 279 -5.83 -4.92 -8.71
C PHE A 279 -7.17 -4.89 -9.45
N LEU A 280 -8.25 -4.38 -8.82
CA LEU A 280 -9.56 -4.25 -9.46
C LEU A 280 -9.51 -3.39 -10.74
N TYR A 281 -8.55 -2.46 -10.84
CA TYR A 281 -8.34 -1.64 -12.03
C TYR A 281 -8.09 -2.48 -13.29
N PHE A 282 -7.36 -3.59 -13.15
CA PHE A 282 -6.99 -4.44 -14.30
C PHE A 282 -8.12 -5.34 -14.77
N ASP A 283 -9.21 -5.43 -13.99
CA ASP A 283 -10.37 -6.27 -14.29
C ASP A 283 -10.03 -7.75 -14.56
N ARG A 284 -9.05 -8.26 -13.80
CA ARG A 284 -8.52 -9.63 -13.90
C ARG A 284 -9.04 -10.51 -12.76
N PRO A 285 -8.96 -11.85 -12.87
CA PRO A 285 -9.43 -12.76 -11.84
C PRO A 285 -8.76 -12.53 -10.46
N LEU A 286 -9.59 -12.51 -9.41
CA LEU A 286 -9.16 -12.53 -8.00
C LEU A 286 -9.57 -13.84 -7.36
N LEU A 287 -8.66 -14.47 -6.62
CA LEU A 287 -8.87 -15.66 -5.84
C LEU A 287 -8.63 -15.37 -4.35
N PHE A 288 -9.49 -15.88 -3.48
CA PHE A 288 -9.42 -15.66 -2.04
C PHE A 288 -9.35 -16.97 -1.26
N LEU A 289 -8.39 -17.07 -0.35
CA LEU A 289 -8.15 -18.27 0.48
C LEU A 289 -8.93 -18.29 1.80
N ASN A 290 -9.61 -17.19 2.15
CA ASN A 290 -10.30 -17.03 3.43
C ASN A 290 -11.81 -16.84 3.22
N ASP A 291 -12.61 -17.26 4.20
CA ASP A 291 -14.08 -17.18 4.19
C ASP A 291 -14.66 -15.80 4.57
N GLY A 292 -13.95 -14.71 4.25
CA GLY A 292 -14.41 -13.36 4.54
C GLY A 292 -15.74 -12.99 3.85
N HIS A 293 -16.42 -11.99 4.41
CA HIS A 293 -17.62 -11.35 3.84
C HIS A 293 -17.40 -9.84 3.70
N ARG A 294 -16.43 -9.46 2.86
CA ARG A 294 -16.08 -8.06 2.59
C ARG A 294 -16.37 -7.69 1.14
N ASP A 295 -16.39 -6.40 0.84
CA ASP A 295 -16.67 -5.88 -0.51
C ASP A 295 -15.68 -6.43 -1.54
N LEU A 296 -14.40 -6.53 -1.15
CA LEU A 296 -13.37 -7.11 -1.99
C LEU A 296 -13.57 -8.60 -2.24
N ASP A 297 -14.07 -9.38 -1.27
CA ASP A 297 -14.29 -10.83 -1.43
C ASP A 297 -15.37 -11.12 -2.49
N LEU A 298 -16.33 -10.20 -2.69
CA LEU A 298 -17.36 -10.31 -3.74
C LEU A 298 -16.80 -10.19 -5.16
N CYS A 299 -15.61 -9.60 -5.30
CA CYS A 299 -14.95 -9.32 -6.57
C CYS A 299 -14.19 -10.52 -7.15
N GLY A 300 -14.15 -11.65 -6.43
CA GLY A 300 -13.38 -12.83 -6.83
C GLY A 300 -14.06 -14.14 -6.49
N THR A 301 -13.26 -15.20 -6.56
CA THR A 301 -13.69 -16.58 -6.29
C THR A 301 -12.99 -17.09 -5.04
N LYS A 302 -13.77 -17.60 -4.08
CA LYS A 302 -13.24 -18.29 -2.91
C LYS A 302 -12.70 -19.66 -3.32
N VAL A 303 -11.49 -19.99 -2.86
CA VAL A 303 -10.80 -21.24 -3.19
C VAL A 303 -10.09 -21.83 -1.98
N THR A 304 -9.98 -23.15 -1.96
CA THR A 304 -9.01 -23.85 -1.11
C THR A 304 -7.70 -24.01 -1.89
N PRO A 305 -6.55 -24.27 -1.22
CA PRO A 305 -5.26 -24.43 -1.89
C PRO A 305 -5.28 -25.46 -3.04
N ASP A 306 -6.00 -26.58 -2.90
CA ASP A 306 -6.11 -27.63 -3.90
C ASP A 306 -7.02 -27.26 -5.10
N LYS A 307 -7.75 -26.16 -5.02
CA LYS A 307 -8.72 -25.72 -6.05
C LYS A 307 -8.32 -24.45 -6.79
N ILE A 308 -7.18 -23.83 -6.46
CA ILE A 308 -6.69 -22.58 -7.08
C ILE A 308 -6.72 -22.68 -8.60
N TYR A 309 -6.02 -23.66 -9.17
CA TYR A 309 -5.85 -23.75 -10.63
C TYR A 309 -7.14 -24.18 -11.34
N HIS A 310 -7.92 -25.08 -10.73
CA HIS A 310 -9.22 -25.47 -11.28
C HIS A 310 -10.22 -24.31 -11.31
N ALA A 311 -10.14 -23.37 -10.37
CA ALA A 311 -11.00 -22.18 -10.38
C ALA A 311 -10.69 -21.27 -11.59
N LEU A 312 -9.46 -21.27 -12.09
CA LEU A 312 -9.03 -20.47 -13.25
C LEU A 312 -9.43 -21.08 -14.60
N GLU A 313 -9.86 -22.34 -14.62
CA GLU A 313 -10.43 -23.00 -15.82
C GLU A 313 -11.89 -22.60 -16.06
N LYS A 314 -12.54 -22.03 -15.04
CA LYS A 314 -13.95 -21.61 -15.10
C LYS A 314 -14.07 -20.21 -15.70
N GLU A 315 -15.21 -19.93 -16.31
CA GLU A 315 -15.54 -18.61 -16.82
C GLU A 315 -15.58 -17.57 -15.68
N ASP A 316 -14.86 -16.46 -15.85
CA ASP A 316 -14.84 -15.36 -14.91
C ASP A 316 -16.06 -14.44 -15.11
N THR A 317 -16.96 -14.45 -14.12
CA THR A 317 -18.22 -13.70 -14.15
C THR A 317 -18.19 -12.44 -13.27
N LYS A 318 -17.02 -12.04 -12.75
CA LYS A 318 -16.92 -11.00 -11.71
C LYS A 318 -16.57 -9.60 -12.23
N SER A 319 -16.38 -9.42 -13.53
CA SER A 319 -15.93 -8.15 -14.14
C SER A 319 -16.77 -6.93 -13.74
N GLU A 320 -18.10 -7.03 -13.84
CA GLU A 320 -18.98 -5.91 -13.50
C GLU A 320 -18.93 -5.55 -12.00
N ILE A 321 -18.77 -6.54 -11.12
CA ILE A 321 -18.61 -6.32 -9.69
C ILE A 321 -17.27 -5.62 -9.44
N ARG A 322 -16.18 -6.06 -10.08
CA ARG A 322 -14.85 -5.43 -9.95
C ARG A 322 -14.85 -3.97 -10.34
N LYS A 323 -15.42 -3.63 -11.51
CA LYS A 323 -15.51 -2.24 -11.99
C LYS A 323 -16.30 -1.37 -11.02
N LYS A 324 -17.46 -1.84 -10.56
CA LYS A 324 -18.28 -1.13 -9.59
C LYS A 324 -17.54 -0.90 -8.27
N THR A 325 -16.92 -1.94 -7.73
CA THR A 325 -16.16 -1.85 -6.47
C THR A 325 -14.95 -0.93 -6.63
N TYR A 326 -14.25 -0.97 -7.76
CA TYR A 326 -13.14 -0.06 -8.05
C TYR A 326 -13.59 1.39 -8.05
N SER A 327 -14.66 1.73 -8.79
CA SER A 327 -15.19 3.10 -8.84
C SER A 327 -15.70 3.60 -7.49
N TYR A 328 -16.24 2.70 -6.66
CA TYR A 328 -16.64 3.03 -5.29
C TYR A 328 -15.42 3.26 -4.37
N SER A 329 -14.37 2.47 -4.55
CA SER A 329 -13.14 2.50 -3.76
C SER A 329 -12.23 3.68 -4.11
N PHE A 330 -12.26 4.12 -5.36
CA PHE A 330 -11.41 5.17 -5.90
C PHE A 330 -12.23 6.14 -6.74
N THR A 331 -12.55 7.31 -6.17
CA THR A 331 -13.21 8.36 -6.94
C THR A 331 -12.26 8.89 -7.99
N HIS A 332 -12.73 9.12 -9.22
CA HIS A 332 -11.88 9.71 -10.25
C HIS A 332 -11.65 11.20 -9.96
N ILE A 333 -10.40 11.57 -9.69
CA ILE A 333 -9.95 12.94 -9.47
C ILE A 333 -8.67 13.17 -10.30
N PRO A 334 -8.63 14.15 -11.22
CA PRO A 334 -7.40 14.50 -11.93
C PRO A 334 -6.30 14.95 -10.96
N LEU A 335 -5.04 14.60 -11.24
CA LEU A 335 -3.90 14.98 -10.38
C LEU A 335 -3.77 16.50 -10.20
N SER A 336 -4.10 17.29 -11.24
CA SER A 336 -4.12 18.75 -11.16
C SER A 336 -5.21 19.29 -10.24
N GLN A 337 -6.35 18.58 -10.13
CA GLN A 337 -7.41 18.93 -9.19
C GLN A 337 -6.97 18.61 -7.76
N LEU A 338 -6.43 17.42 -7.51
CA LEU A 338 -5.87 17.05 -6.20
C LEU A 338 -4.83 18.08 -5.75
N LYS A 339 -3.88 18.43 -6.62
CA LYS A 339 -2.86 19.45 -6.34
C LYS A 339 -3.49 20.77 -5.90
N ARG A 340 -4.40 21.32 -6.72
CA ARG A 340 -5.08 22.59 -6.44
C ARG A 340 -5.90 22.55 -5.15
N GLU A 341 -6.58 21.44 -4.86
CA GLU A 341 -7.35 21.29 -3.63
C GLU A 341 -6.43 21.31 -2.41
N VAL A 342 -5.30 20.59 -2.42
CA VAL A 342 -4.33 20.63 -1.33
C VAL A 342 -3.68 22.01 -1.19
N GLU A 343 -3.26 22.62 -2.29
CA GLU A 343 -2.64 23.95 -2.33
C GLU A 343 -3.58 25.06 -1.83
N ALA A 344 -4.90 24.93 -2.01
CA ALA A 344 -5.85 25.90 -1.48
C ALA A 344 -5.86 25.97 0.06
N PHE A 345 -5.36 24.93 0.74
CA PHE A 345 -5.24 24.89 2.20
C PHE A 345 -3.82 25.15 2.71
N LEU A 346 -2.83 25.01 1.84
CA LEU A 346 -1.47 25.50 2.03
C LEU A 346 -1.48 27.01 1.80
#